data_AF-A0A976EBQ2-F1
#
_entry.id   AF-A0A976EBQ2-F1
#
_cell.length_a   1.000
_cell.length_b   1.000
_cell.length_c   1.000
_cell.angle_alpha   90.00
_cell.angle_beta   90.00
_cell.angle_gamma   90.00
#
_symmetry.space_group_name_H-M   'P 1'
#
loop_
_entity.id
_entity.type
_entity.pdbx_description
1 polymer ?
#
loop_
_entity_poly.entity_id
_entity_poly.type
_entity_poly.pdbx_seq_one_letter_code
_entity_poly.pdbx_strand_id
1 'polypeptide(L)'
;MIFQTDQTIGTYTYDGTTWQPSNARTAAAQVAGAWDKQGNAIDATDFLGSTNNFPLVFKVNGVNSGLISTGGNTFLGYEAGMTTSTTFSTGFGWNALKSSSGNGNTAFGAGALANVSSNANTAFGLNALRGASGTVTGSTNTAFGGSALFKNTSGSNNVALGQEALYENLGGSYNFGLGSFALYANTSGDNNIAIGGNSINKNTNGSYNIGIGNNTLTRITNTSSSNNIAIGQDALAFLVSGSNNTAIGYNAGFNNTGSSNVFIGHQSGYNGGQSNSLFISNNNTSNPLIRGDFSTGSLKINVKPQVGSVTNLGSLAIGDFDASTSPQMATPVGYRLIVQDGILTEKLKVSLRTDAMNWADYVFDPSYKLMPLEEVEKFTKMNKHLPNVPSADEITKEGIDVAKVSKMFMEKIEELTLHIIELNKRIKELENKK
;
A
#
# COMPACT_ATOMS: atom_id res chain seq x y z
N MET A 1 53.15 -22.57 -3.50
CA MET A 1 54.39 -21.80 -3.80
C MET A 1 54.77 -21.05 -2.54
N ILE A 2 55.81 -21.49 -1.86
CA ILE A 2 56.43 -20.71 -0.79
C ILE A 2 57.64 -20.03 -1.42
N PHE A 3 57.70 -18.72 -1.32
CA PHE A 3 58.88 -17.94 -1.60
C PHE A 3 59.69 -17.90 -0.29
N GLN A 4 60.89 -18.47 -0.23
CA GLN A 4 61.79 -18.22 0.91
C GLN A 4 63.29 -18.23 0.58
N THR A 5 63.85 -17.01 0.63
CA THR A 5 65.07 -16.50 1.26
C THR A 5 66.47 -17.16 1.17
N ASP A 6 66.69 -18.37 0.66
CA ASP A 6 68.04 -18.94 0.55
C ASP A 6 68.62 -18.87 -0.88
N GLN A 7 68.83 -17.63 -1.34
CA GLN A 7 69.80 -17.19 -2.36
C GLN A 7 69.83 -17.84 -3.76
N THR A 8 69.01 -18.83 -4.08
CA THR A 8 68.76 -19.26 -5.47
C THR A 8 67.30 -19.04 -5.84
N ILE A 9 67.07 -18.05 -6.72
CA ILE A 9 65.74 -17.80 -7.30
C ILE A 9 65.34 -19.05 -8.09
N GLY A 10 64.34 -19.78 -7.61
CA GLY A 10 63.86 -21.01 -8.26
C GLY A 10 62.55 -21.51 -7.66
N THR A 11 61.84 -22.33 -8.41
CA THR A 11 60.67 -23.08 -7.93
C THR A 11 61.15 -24.40 -7.31
N TYR A 12 60.47 -24.90 -6.26
CA TYR A 12 60.84 -26.15 -5.56
C TYR A 12 59.59 -27.01 -5.35
N THR A 13 59.73 -28.34 -5.41
CA THR A 13 58.68 -29.33 -5.13
C THR A 13 59.05 -30.20 -3.92
N TYR A 14 58.08 -30.51 -3.06
CA TYR A 14 58.28 -31.35 -1.87
C TYR A 14 57.86 -32.79 -2.17
N ASP A 15 58.77 -33.75 -1.95
CA ASP A 15 58.55 -35.19 -2.26
C ASP A 15 57.90 -35.98 -1.11
N GLY A 16 57.56 -35.31 0.00
CA GLY A 16 57.10 -35.93 1.24
C GLY A 16 58.16 -35.98 2.34
N THR A 17 59.43 -35.78 1.99
CA THR A 17 60.59 -35.82 2.92
C THR A 17 61.56 -34.65 2.76
N THR A 18 61.76 -34.14 1.54
CA THR A 18 62.71 -33.05 1.24
C THR A 18 62.17 -32.10 0.17
N TRP A 19 62.62 -30.85 0.19
CA TRP A 19 62.35 -29.86 -0.87
C TRP A 19 63.42 -30.00 -1.96
N GLN A 20 63.00 -30.24 -3.19
CA GLN A 20 63.87 -30.40 -4.35
C GLN A 20 63.70 -29.22 -5.31
N PRO A 21 64.78 -28.64 -5.87
CA PRO A 21 64.68 -27.59 -6.88
C PRO A 21 63.96 -28.15 -8.11
N SER A 22 62.84 -27.53 -8.49
CA SER A 22 62.19 -27.80 -9.76
C SER A 22 63.01 -27.10 -10.85
N ASN A 23 63.80 -27.90 -11.53
CA ASN A 23 64.57 -27.56 -12.70
C ASN A 23 63.64 -26.92 -13.76
N ALA A 24 63.70 -25.60 -13.89
CA ALA A 24 63.07 -24.86 -14.98
C ALA A 24 63.75 -25.24 -16.30
N ARG A 25 62.95 -25.56 -17.34
CA ARG A 25 63.46 -25.80 -18.70
C ARG A 25 64.28 -24.60 -19.20
N THR A 26 65.60 -24.75 -19.34
CA THR A 26 66.37 -23.99 -20.35
C THR A 26 66.18 -24.69 -21.69
N ALA A 27 65.96 -23.92 -22.76
CA ALA A 27 65.45 -24.33 -24.08
C ALA A 27 66.16 -25.50 -24.83
N ALA A 28 67.13 -26.19 -24.23
CA ALA A 28 68.00 -27.15 -24.91
C ALA A 28 67.95 -28.61 -24.37
N ALA A 29 67.14 -28.94 -23.36
CA ALA A 29 67.08 -30.32 -22.86
C ALA A 29 65.64 -30.77 -22.55
N GLN A 30 65.13 -31.70 -23.38
CA GLN A 30 63.92 -32.47 -23.08
C GLN A 30 64.21 -33.47 -21.96
N VAL A 31 64.19 -33.00 -20.71
CA VAL A 31 64.14 -33.89 -19.55
C VAL A 31 62.68 -34.20 -19.25
N ALA A 32 62.31 -35.48 -19.29
CA ALA A 32 60.97 -35.92 -18.90
C ALA A 32 60.71 -35.54 -17.43
N GLY A 33 59.66 -34.75 -17.17
CA GLY A 33 59.26 -34.29 -15.83
C GLY A 33 59.73 -32.89 -15.40
N ALA A 34 60.37 -32.10 -16.27
CA ALA A 34 60.75 -30.70 -15.97
C ALA A 34 59.64 -29.69 -16.31
N TRP A 35 59.53 -28.61 -15.53
CA TRP A 35 58.49 -27.57 -15.64
C TRP A 35 58.78 -26.61 -16.82
N ASP A 36 57.79 -26.39 -17.68
CA ASP A 36 57.78 -25.49 -18.84
C ASP A 36 56.86 -24.27 -18.61
N LYS A 37 57.13 -23.15 -19.30
CA LYS A 37 56.31 -21.94 -19.37
C LYS A 37 55.40 -21.91 -20.61
N GLN A 38 55.45 -22.93 -21.46
CA GLN A 38 54.76 -22.96 -22.76
C GLN A 38 53.32 -23.53 -22.71
N GLY A 39 52.87 -24.19 -21.64
CA GLY A 39 51.49 -24.69 -21.51
C GLY A 39 51.20 -25.94 -22.37
N ASN A 40 50.19 -26.77 -22.02
CA ASN A 40 50.04 -28.12 -22.64
C ASN A 40 49.75 -28.13 -24.14
N ALA A 41 50.66 -28.67 -24.96
CA ALA A 41 50.28 -29.43 -26.15
C ALA A 41 49.94 -30.91 -25.83
N ILE A 42 50.43 -31.45 -24.70
CA ILE A 42 50.27 -32.86 -24.26
C ILE A 42 50.30 -32.91 -22.72
N ASP A 43 49.40 -33.68 -22.11
CA ASP A 43 49.02 -33.69 -20.66
C ASP A 43 50.09 -34.15 -19.65
N ALA A 44 51.36 -33.71 -19.73
CA ALA A 44 52.42 -34.35 -18.94
C ALA A 44 53.38 -33.45 -18.15
N THR A 45 53.47 -32.12 -18.32
CA THR A 45 54.64 -31.41 -17.76
C THR A 45 54.46 -30.07 -17.03
N ASP A 46 53.30 -29.39 -17.06
CA ASP A 46 53.15 -28.05 -16.42
C ASP A 46 52.03 -27.96 -15.38
N PHE A 47 52.26 -27.18 -14.32
CA PHE A 47 51.43 -27.14 -13.11
C PHE A 47 50.04 -26.50 -13.29
N LEU A 48 49.86 -25.49 -14.17
CA LEU A 48 48.56 -24.85 -14.40
C LEU A 48 48.44 -24.25 -15.83
N GLY A 49 47.78 -24.95 -16.75
CA GLY A 49 47.34 -24.41 -18.06
C GLY A 49 47.47 -25.40 -19.23
N SER A 50 46.53 -25.33 -20.19
CA SER A 50 46.59 -26.12 -21.44
C SER A 50 46.50 -25.25 -22.70
N THR A 51 47.04 -25.74 -23.82
CA THR A 51 46.88 -25.15 -25.17
C THR A 51 45.75 -25.82 -25.96
N ASN A 52 45.17 -26.90 -25.42
CA ASN A 52 43.99 -27.56 -25.97
C ASN A 52 42.70 -26.99 -25.35
N ASN A 53 41.54 -27.37 -25.89
CA ASN A 53 40.24 -26.91 -25.40
C ASN A 53 39.71 -27.72 -24.20
N PHE A 54 40.54 -28.56 -23.55
CA PHE A 54 40.09 -29.30 -22.38
C PHE A 54 40.02 -28.39 -21.13
N PRO A 55 39.01 -28.57 -20.25
CA PRO A 55 38.90 -27.79 -19.03
C PRO A 55 40.05 -28.03 -18.04
N LEU A 56 40.43 -27.01 -17.28
CA LEU A 56 41.24 -27.16 -16.07
C LEU A 56 40.35 -27.69 -14.94
N VAL A 57 40.66 -28.87 -14.39
CA VAL A 57 39.83 -29.54 -13.36
C VAL A 57 40.61 -29.71 -12.06
N PHE A 58 40.01 -29.25 -10.95
CA PHE A 58 40.51 -29.48 -9.59
C PHE A 58 39.72 -30.63 -8.96
N LYS A 59 40.40 -31.50 -8.20
CA LYS A 59 39.76 -32.66 -7.54
C LYS A 59 40.16 -32.75 -6.06
N VAL A 60 39.23 -33.25 -5.24
CA VAL A 60 39.48 -33.65 -3.84
C VAL A 60 39.02 -35.10 -3.71
N ASN A 61 39.90 -35.99 -3.26
CA ASN A 61 39.63 -37.43 -3.16
C ASN A 61 39.07 -38.06 -4.46
N GLY A 62 39.57 -37.60 -5.62
CA GLY A 62 39.11 -38.08 -6.93
C GLY A 62 37.80 -37.46 -7.44
N VAL A 63 37.13 -36.63 -6.64
CA VAL A 63 35.86 -35.98 -6.97
C VAL A 63 36.09 -34.54 -7.45
N ASN A 64 35.42 -34.13 -8.53
CA ASN A 64 35.52 -32.78 -9.07
C ASN A 64 35.19 -31.74 -8.00
N SER A 65 36.10 -30.79 -7.82
CA SER A 65 36.03 -29.73 -6.81
C SER A 65 36.36 -28.34 -7.40
N GLY A 66 36.57 -28.27 -8.71
CA GLY A 66 36.65 -27.04 -9.46
C GLY A 66 36.84 -27.31 -10.95
N LEU A 67 36.42 -26.35 -11.79
CA LEU A 67 36.49 -26.43 -13.25
C LEU A 67 36.59 -25.02 -13.84
N ILE A 68 37.51 -24.81 -14.77
CA ILE A 68 37.56 -23.61 -15.63
C ILE A 68 37.58 -24.12 -17.07
N SER A 69 36.57 -23.77 -17.87
CA SER A 69 36.46 -24.25 -19.26
C SER A 69 36.34 -23.14 -20.29
N THR A 70 36.75 -23.44 -21.52
CA THR A 70 36.57 -22.58 -22.70
C THR A 70 35.11 -22.43 -23.12
N GLY A 71 34.22 -23.30 -22.64
CA GLY A 71 32.76 -23.19 -22.79
C GLY A 71 32.10 -22.16 -21.85
N GLY A 72 32.91 -21.36 -21.15
CA GLY A 72 32.46 -20.27 -20.29
C GLY A 72 32.01 -20.70 -18.89
N ASN A 73 32.21 -21.96 -18.50
CA ASN A 73 31.88 -22.41 -17.15
C ASN A 73 33.03 -22.16 -16.17
N THR A 74 32.67 -21.72 -14.96
CA THR A 74 33.60 -21.61 -13.83
C THR A 74 32.97 -22.22 -12.59
N PHE A 75 33.55 -23.30 -12.08
CA PHE A 75 33.11 -23.97 -10.86
C PHE A 75 34.22 -24.03 -9.82
N LEU A 76 33.90 -23.80 -8.54
CA LEU A 76 34.80 -24.02 -7.40
C LEU A 76 34.02 -24.53 -6.19
N GLY A 77 34.47 -25.62 -5.58
CA GLY A 77 33.82 -26.29 -4.44
C GLY A 77 33.58 -27.77 -4.72
N TYR A 78 33.57 -28.58 -3.66
CA TYR A 78 33.40 -30.03 -3.79
C TYR A 78 32.06 -30.38 -4.46
N GLU A 79 32.12 -31.15 -5.54
CA GLU A 79 30.99 -31.50 -6.42
C GLU A 79 30.31 -30.31 -7.15
N ALA A 80 30.92 -29.13 -7.17
CA ALA A 80 30.42 -28.00 -7.96
C ALA A 80 30.46 -28.34 -9.46
N GLY A 81 29.33 -28.19 -10.14
CA GLY A 81 29.15 -28.56 -11.55
C GLY A 81 29.32 -30.06 -11.83
N MET A 82 29.25 -30.93 -10.82
CA MET A 82 29.27 -32.38 -11.07
C MET A 82 28.05 -32.78 -11.90
N THR A 83 28.24 -33.68 -12.87
CA THR A 83 27.18 -34.20 -13.75
C THR A 83 26.37 -33.09 -14.45
N THR A 84 27.00 -31.92 -14.69
CA THR A 84 26.38 -30.79 -15.38
C THR A 84 26.60 -30.83 -16.89
N SER A 85 25.63 -30.34 -17.66
CA SER A 85 25.74 -30.12 -19.11
C SER A 85 25.58 -28.65 -19.50
N THR A 86 25.84 -27.74 -18.56
CA THR A 86 25.61 -26.29 -18.73
C THR A 86 26.74 -25.62 -19.54
N THR A 87 26.47 -24.43 -20.05
CA THR A 87 27.43 -23.50 -20.65
C THR A 87 27.24 -22.09 -20.07
N PHE A 88 28.30 -21.29 -20.06
CA PHE A 88 28.31 -19.93 -19.50
C PHE A 88 27.82 -19.85 -18.04
N SER A 89 28.03 -20.91 -17.25
CA SER A 89 27.54 -21.00 -15.88
C SER A 89 28.66 -20.84 -14.85
N THR A 90 28.35 -20.14 -13.76
CA THR A 90 29.28 -19.86 -12.66
C THR A 90 28.75 -20.52 -11.39
N GLY A 91 29.56 -21.33 -10.69
CA GLY A 91 29.14 -22.09 -9.52
C GLY A 91 30.20 -22.14 -8.42
N PHE A 92 29.92 -21.58 -7.26
CA PHE A 92 30.83 -21.57 -6.11
C PHE A 92 30.15 -22.18 -4.88
N GLY A 93 30.72 -23.25 -4.33
CA GLY A 93 30.22 -23.92 -3.13
C GLY A 93 29.99 -25.43 -3.31
N TRP A 94 29.82 -26.14 -2.19
CA TRP A 94 29.55 -27.57 -2.19
C TRP A 94 28.28 -27.88 -2.98
N ASN A 95 28.30 -28.77 -3.97
CA ASN A 95 27.16 -29.10 -4.84
C ASN A 95 26.53 -27.95 -5.62
N ALA A 96 27.18 -26.78 -5.75
CA ALA A 96 26.65 -25.70 -6.58
C ALA A 96 26.48 -26.18 -8.03
N LEU A 97 25.31 -25.98 -8.64
CA LEU A 97 24.98 -26.44 -10.01
C LEU A 97 25.15 -27.96 -10.28
N LYS A 98 25.21 -28.79 -9.23
CA LYS A 98 25.26 -30.25 -9.41
C LYS A 98 24.04 -30.75 -10.19
N SER A 99 24.26 -31.67 -11.13
CA SER A 99 23.22 -32.28 -11.97
C SER A 99 22.32 -31.27 -12.69
N SER A 100 22.88 -30.13 -13.11
CA SER A 100 22.13 -29.08 -13.80
C SER A 100 22.43 -29.06 -15.30
N SER A 101 21.45 -28.69 -16.12
CA SER A 101 21.54 -28.66 -17.58
C SER A 101 21.22 -27.31 -18.22
N GLY A 102 20.70 -26.34 -17.45
CA GLY A 102 20.39 -24.99 -17.96
C GLY A 102 21.59 -24.03 -18.03
N ASN A 103 21.65 -23.23 -19.09
CA ASN A 103 22.77 -22.35 -19.41
C ASN A 103 22.69 -20.99 -18.72
N GLY A 104 23.83 -20.32 -18.56
CA GLY A 104 23.90 -18.94 -18.07
C GLY A 104 23.52 -18.78 -16.61
N ASN A 105 23.69 -19.82 -15.79
CA ASN A 105 23.29 -19.81 -14.38
C ASN A 105 24.44 -19.33 -13.48
N THR A 106 24.14 -18.51 -12.47
CA THR A 106 25.10 -18.08 -11.44
C THR A 106 24.68 -18.62 -10.07
N ALA A 107 25.51 -19.45 -9.45
CA ALA A 107 25.25 -20.08 -8.16
C ALA A 107 26.39 -19.81 -7.17
N PHE A 108 26.07 -19.31 -5.99
CA PHE A 108 26.99 -19.11 -4.88
C PHE A 108 26.36 -19.64 -3.60
N GLY A 109 27.01 -20.59 -2.94
CA GLY A 109 26.51 -21.25 -1.73
C GLY A 109 26.34 -22.75 -1.92
N ALA A 110 26.34 -23.47 -0.80
CA ALA A 110 26.21 -24.91 -0.82
C ALA A 110 24.82 -25.33 -1.35
N GLY A 111 24.78 -26.19 -2.37
CA GLY A 111 23.56 -26.69 -3.01
C GLY A 111 22.78 -25.67 -3.83
N ALA A 112 23.30 -24.45 -4.02
CA ALA A 112 22.64 -23.43 -4.84
C ALA A 112 22.48 -23.92 -6.29
N LEU A 113 21.26 -23.78 -6.83
CA LEU A 113 20.88 -24.23 -8.18
C LEU A 113 21.24 -25.70 -8.49
N ALA A 114 21.25 -26.60 -7.50
CA ALA A 114 21.39 -28.03 -7.78
C ALA A 114 20.10 -28.63 -8.38
N ASN A 115 20.25 -29.54 -9.35
CA ASN A 115 19.17 -30.22 -10.08
C ASN A 115 18.28 -29.28 -10.91
N VAL A 116 18.87 -28.35 -11.66
CA VAL A 116 18.14 -27.31 -12.41
C VAL A 116 18.33 -27.47 -13.93
N SER A 117 17.24 -27.41 -14.69
CA SER A 117 17.29 -27.39 -16.17
C SER A 117 17.05 -26.02 -16.79
N SER A 118 16.69 -25.04 -15.97
CA SER A 118 16.32 -23.72 -16.44
C SER A 118 17.51 -22.78 -16.63
N ASN A 119 17.32 -21.78 -17.49
CA ASN A 119 18.40 -20.89 -17.93
C ASN A 119 18.38 -19.56 -17.15
N ALA A 120 19.53 -18.88 -17.15
CA ALA A 120 19.67 -17.49 -16.72
C ALA A 120 19.21 -17.20 -15.27
N ASN A 121 19.36 -18.15 -14.36
CA ASN A 121 19.05 -17.95 -12.95
C ASN A 121 20.27 -17.48 -12.16
N THR A 122 20.01 -16.67 -11.13
CA THR A 122 21.01 -16.19 -10.18
C THR A 122 20.63 -16.63 -8.78
N ALA A 123 21.50 -17.33 -8.07
CA ALA A 123 21.26 -17.87 -6.74
C ALA A 123 22.45 -17.63 -5.80
N PHE A 124 22.21 -16.98 -4.67
CA PHE A 124 23.18 -16.72 -3.61
C PHE A 124 22.61 -17.18 -2.27
N GLY A 125 23.20 -18.19 -1.65
CA GLY A 125 22.79 -18.73 -0.35
C GLY A 125 22.77 -20.26 -0.31
N LEU A 126 22.76 -20.81 0.90
CA LEU A 126 22.58 -22.25 1.12
C LEU A 126 21.26 -22.70 0.50
N ASN A 127 21.32 -23.63 -0.46
CA ASN A 127 20.17 -24.21 -1.16
C ASN A 127 19.26 -23.20 -1.89
N ALA A 128 19.74 -21.99 -2.21
CA ALA A 128 18.95 -21.04 -3.01
C ALA A 128 18.62 -21.65 -4.40
N LEU A 129 17.35 -21.58 -4.81
CA LEU A 129 16.84 -22.18 -6.05
C LEU A 129 17.17 -23.67 -6.25
N ARG A 130 17.21 -24.45 -5.16
CA ARG A 130 17.48 -25.90 -5.21
C ARG A 130 16.20 -26.70 -5.36
N GLY A 131 15.93 -27.27 -6.54
CA GLY A 131 14.73 -28.07 -6.79
C GLY A 131 14.49 -29.17 -5.75
N ALA A 132 13.36 -29.06 -5.03
CA ALA A 132 13.06 -29.92 -3.88
C ALA A 132 12.59 -31.34 -4.24
N SER A 133 12.06 -31.57 -5.45
CA SER A 133 11.46 -32.86 -5.85
C SER A 133 11.63 -33.21 -7.34
N GLY A 134 12.51 -32.52 -8.06
CA GLY A 134 12.67 -32.68 -9.50
C GLY A 134 13.28 -31.45 -10.15
N THR A 135 13.42 -31.54 -11.47
CA THR A 135 14.07 -30.54 -12.31
C THR A 135 13.34 -29.20 -12.27
N VAL A 136 14.02 -28.13 -11.84
CA VAL A 136 13.50 -26.76 -11.97
C VAL A 136 13.53 -26.36 -13.46
N THR A 137 12.40 -25.96 -14.03
CA THR A 137 12.24 -25.52 -15.42
C THR A 137 12.00 -24.01 -15.55
N GLY A 138 11.67 -23.33 -14.45
CA GLY A 138 11.48 -21.88 -14.42
C GLY A 138 12.79 -21.10 -14.58
N SER A 139 12.85 -20.21 -15.58
CA SER A 139 14.05 -19.46 -15.96
C SER A 139 14.05 -18.04 -15.39
N THR A 140 15.19 -17.33 -15.52
CA THR A 140 15.32 -15.90 -15.19
C THR A 140 14.95 -15.53 -13.75
N ASN A 141 15.17 -16.44 -12.81
CA ASN A 141 14.91 -16.19 -11.39
C ASN A 141 16.14 -15.62 -10.68
N THR A 142 15.93 -14.71 -9.73
CA THR A 142 16.96 -14.18 -8.83
C THR A 142 16.63 -14.56 -7.39
N ALA A 143 17.51 -15.32 -6.74
CA ALA A 143 17.39 -15.74 -5.35
C ALA A 143 18.61 -15.29 -4.54
N PHE A 144 18.39 -14.54 -3.47
CA PHE A 144 19.43 -14.10 -2.54
C PHE A 144 18.96 -14.36 -1.11
N GLY A 145 19.51 -15.39 -0.46
CA GLY A 145 19.13 -15.84 0.87
C GLY A 145 19.15 -17.36 0.99
N GLY A 146 19.33 -17.86 2.22
CA GLY A 146 19.23 -19.30 2.49
C GLY A 146 17.84 -19.81 2.11
N SER A 147 17.80 -20.86 1.27
CA SER A 147 16.57 -21.50 0.79
C SER A 147 15.59 -20.56 0.07
N ALA A 148 16.02 -19.38 -0.41
CA ALA A 148 15.18 -18.55 -1.27
C ALA A 148 14.80 -19.32 -2.54
N LEU A 149 13.52 -19.31 -2.92
CA LEU A 149 12.98 -20.06 -4.08
C LEU A 149 13.27 -21.58 -4.09
N PHE A 150 13.48 -22.20 -2.92
CA PHE A 150 13.87 -23.60 -2.81
C PHE A 150 12.94 -24.57 -3.57
N LYS A 151 11.62 -24.55 -3.34
CA LYS A 151 10.68 -25.44 -4.03
C LYS A 151 10.12 -24.88 -5.35
N ASN A 152 10.78 -23.91 -5.98
CA ASN A 152 10.33 -23.43 -7.28
C ASN A 152 10.41 -24.53 -8.34
N THR A 153 9.31 -24.87 -9.03
CA THR A 153 9.32 -25.92 -10.06
C THR A 153 9.32 -25.34 -11.47
N SER A 154 8.32 -24.53 -11.84
CA SER A 154 8.20 -23.93 -13.19
C SER A 154 8.11 -22.41 -13.22
N GLY A 155 8.01 -21.75 -12.06
CA GLY A 155 7.91 -20.29 -11.96
C GLY A 155 9.11 -19.55 -12.55
N SER A 156 8.87 -18.58 -13.42
CA SER A 156 9.93 -17.79 -14.09
C SER A 156 9.85 -16.31 -13.71
N ASN A 157 10.96 -15.58 -13.91
CA ASN A 157 11.05 -14.13 -13.65
C ASN A 157 10.72 -13.74 -12.20
N ASN A 158 11.02 -14.58 -11.22
CA ASN A 158 10.82 -14.26 -9.80
C ASN A 158 12.08 -13.65 -9.19
N VAL A 159 11.88 -12.71 -8.26
CA VAL A 159 12.95 -12.09 -7.46
C VAL A 159 12.67 -12.37 -5.98
N ALA A 160 13.55 -13.12 -5.32
CA ALA A 160 13.45 -13.51 -3.92
C ALA A 160 14.69 -13.07 -3.15
N LEU A 161 14.54 -12.09 -2.26
CA LEU A 161 15.61 -11.45 -1.51
C LEU A 161 15.32 -11.59 -0.01
N GLY A 162 15.89 -12.58 0.63
CA GLY A 162 15.67 -12.91 2.05
C GLY A 162 15.72 -14.41 2.29
N GLN A 163 15.99 -14.82 3.52
CA GLN A 163 15.91 -16.23 3.90
C GLN A 163 14.48 -16.73 3.70
N GLU A 164 14.34 -17.84 2.97
CA GLU A 164 13.05 -18.48 2.63
C GLU A 164 12.03 -17.56 1.95
N ALA A 165 12.47 -16.48 1.30
CA ALA A 165 11.62 -15.71 0.39
C ALA A 165 11.20 -16.62 -0.79
N LEU A 166 9.90 -16.65 -1.10
CA LEU A 166 9.31 -17.50 -2.15
C LEU A 166 9.64 -19.01 -2.01
N TYR A 167 9.80 -19.51 -0.78
CA TYR A 167 10.26 -20.89 -0.52
C TYR A 167 9.41 -21.97 -1.21
N GLU A 168 8.08 -21.87 -1.23
CA GLU A 168 7.15 -22.83 -1.88
C GLU A 168 6.51 -22.29 -3.16
N ASN A 169 7.28 -21.58 -3.99
CA ASN A 169 6.77 -21.02 -5.25
C ASN A 169 6.60 -22.07 -6.37
N LEU A 170 5.60 -22.95 -6.32
CA LEU A 170 5.55 -24.10 -7.26
C LEU A 170 5.54 -23.67 -8.74
N GLY A 171 4.61 -22.80 -9.16
CA GLY A 171 4.48 -22.37 -10.56
C GLY A 171 4.37 -20.87 -10.81
N GLY A 172 4.26 -20.05 -9.76
CA GLY A 172 4.04 -18.61 -9.88
C GLY A 172 5.19 -17.88 -10.58
N SER A 173 4.87 -16.96 -11.48
CA SER A 173 5.82 -16.15 -12.23
C SER A 173 5.67 -14.66 -11.93
N TYR A 174 6.74 -13.89 -12.18
CA TYR A 174 6.76 -12.44 -11.99
C TYR A 174 6.49 -11.98 -10.54
N ASN A 175 6.86 -12.79 -9.55
CA ASN A 175 6.71 -12.44 -8.15
C ASN A 175 7.98 -11.78 -7.59
N PHE A 176 7.81 -10.75 -6.77
CA PHE A 176 8.89 -10.03 -6.08
C PHE A 176 8.73 -10.17 -4.58
N GLY A 177 9.66 -10.84 -3.90
CA GLY A 177 9.70 -10.98 -2.45
C GLY A 177 10.99 -10.40 -1.87
N LEU A 178 10.87 -9.47 -0.93
CA LEU A 178 11.97 -8.87 -0.17
C LEU A 178 11.67 -8.97 1.33
N GLY A 179 12.46 -9.75 2.06
CA GLY A 179 12.30 -10.02 3.49
C GLY A 179 12.27 -11.51 3.80
N SER A 180 12.55 -11.87 5.06
CA SER A 180 12.47 -13.25 5.52
C SER A 180 11.02 -13.75 5.44
N PHE A 181 10.80 -14.92 4.83
CA PHE A 181 9.47 -15.51 4.59
C PHE A 181 8.50 -14.65 3.74
N ALA A 182 8.99 -13.66 2.98
CA ALA A 182 8.15 -12.92 2.04
C ALA A 182 7.66 -13.88 0.93
N LEU A 183 6.34 -13.92 0.67
CA LEU A 183 5.70 -14.87 -0.26
C LEU A 183 6.05 -16.35 0.01
N TYR A 184 6.30 -16.72 1.27
CA TYR A 184 6.81 -18.05 1.65
C TYR A 184 6.09 -19.22 0.95
N ALA A 185 4.75 -19.25 0.95
CA ALA A 185 3.97 -20.28 0.28
C ALA A 185 3.10 -19.71 -0.84
N ASN A 186 3.70 -19.56 -2.04
CA ASN A 186 3.02 -19.08 -3.25
C ASN A 186 2.80 -20.20 -4.30
N THR A 187 1.68 -20.93 -4.31
CA THR A 187 1.62 -22.13 -5.18
C THR A 187 1.57 -21.80 -6.67
N SER A 188 0.71 -20.87 -7.11
CA SER A 188 0.57 -20.50 -8.53
C SER A 188 0.20 -19.04 -8.78
N GLY A 189 0.20 -18.20 -7.73
CA GLY A 189 -0.07 -16.77 -7.88
C GLY A 189 1.01 -16.06 -8.70
N ASP A 190 0.59 -15.20 -9.63
CA ASP A 190 1.50 -14.43 -10.47
C ASP A 190 1.47 -12.93 -10.08
N ASN A 191 2.54 -12.22 -10.41
CA ASN A 191 2.61 -10.75 -10.31
C ASN A 191 2.37 -10.20 -8.88
N ASN A 192 2.83 -10.89 -7.84
CA ASN A 192 2.72 -10.42 -6.46
C ASN A 192 3.99 -9.68 -6.01
N ILE A 193 3.83 -8.60 -5.24
CA ILE A 193 4.93 -7.84 -4.63
C ILE A 193 4.79 -7.94 -3.10
N ALA A 194 5.75 -8.57 -2.44
CA ALA A 194 5.83 -8.68 -0.99
C ALA A 194 7.13 -8.07 -0.47
N ILE A 195 7.04 -7.00 0.31
CA ILE A 195 8.17 -6.31 0.93
C ILE A 195 7.94 -6.26 2.44
N GLY A 196 8.78 -6.93 3.21
CA GLY A 196 8.67 -7.10 4.66
C GLY A 196 8.63 -8.56 5.08
N GLY A 197 9.02 -8.84 6.33
CA GLY A 197 9.01 -10.20 6.86
C GLY A 197 7.59 -10.78 6.89
N ASN A 198 7.40 -12.04 6.49
CA ASN A 198 6.09 -12.71 6.38
C ASN A 198 5.03 -11.96 5.54
N SER A 199 5.43 -10.99 4.70
CA SER A 199 4.48 -10.34 3.79
C SER A 199 3.96 -11.36 2.78
N ILE A 200 2.64 -11.48 2.68
CA ILE A 200 1.90 -12.38 1.78
C ILE A 200 2.32 -13.87 1.92
N ASN A 201 2.58 -14.33 3.15
CA ASN A 201 3.28 -15.62 3.35
C ASN A 201 2.51 -16.90 2.98
N LYS A 202 1.20 -16.85 2.72
CA LYS A 202 0.35 -18.03 2.46
C LYS A 202 -0.46 -17.97 1.17
N ASN A 203 -0.08 -17.14 0.21
CA ASN A 203 -0.84 -16.92 -1.01
C ASN A 203 -0.90 -18.15 -1.95
N THR A 204 -1.95 -18.96 -1.89
CA THR A 204 -2.04 -20.13 -2.79
C THR A 204 -2.14 -19.73 -4.28
N ASN A 205 -3.19 -19.02 -4.68
CA ASN A 205 -3.45 -18.70 -6.10
C ASN A 205 -3.70 -17.21 -6.39
N GLY A 206 -3.71 -16.35 -5.37
CA GLY A 206 -3.97 -14.92 -5.55
C GLY A 206 -2.91 -14.27 -6.44
N SER A 207 -3.33 -13.40 -7.35
CA SER A 207 -2.43 -12.69 -8.26
C SER A 207 -2.58 -11.19 -8.08
N TYR A 208 -1.57 -10.43 -8.50
CA TYR A 208 -1.60 -8.96 -8.48
C TYR A 208 -1.78 -8.35 -7.08
N ASN A 209 -1.29 -9.03 -6.03
CA ASN A 209 -1.32 -8.48 -4.68
C ASN A 209 -0.03 -7.71 -4.37
N ILE A 210 -0.17 -6.57 -3.69
CA ILE A 210 0.94 -5.75 -3.20
C ILE A 210 0.87 -5.70 -1.68
N GLY A 211 1.89 -6.23 -0.99
CA GLY A 211 2.03 -6.24 0.46
C GLY A 211 3.34 -5.59 0.87
N ILE A 212 3.28 -4.39 1.44
CA ILE A 212 4.45 -3.63 1.90
C ILE A 212 4.33 -3.37 3.40
N GLY A 213 5.05 -4.13 4.19
CA GLY A 213 4.99 -4.13 5.65
C GLY A 213 5.21 -5.53 6.21
N ASN A 214 5.50 -5.63 7.50
CA ASN A 214 5.55 -6.93 8.17
C ASN A 214 4.12 -7.51 8.26
N ASN A 215 3.97 -8.82 7.99
CA ASN A 215 2.71 -9.56 8.14
C ASN A 215 1.49 -9.04 7.34
N THR A 216 1.68 -8.34 6.22
CA THR A 216 0.56 -7.98 5.34
C THR A 216 -0.01 -9.23 4.66
N LEU A 217 -1.34 -9.35 4.52
CA LEU A 217 -1.99 -10.42 3.73
C LEU A 217 -1.59 -11.88 4.12
N THR A 218 -1.35 -12.16 5.40
CA THR A 218 -0.79 -13.45 5.88
C THR A 218 -1.76 -14.64 5.83
N ARG A 219 -3.05 -14.40 5.55
CA ARG A 219 -4.10 -15.43 5.60
C ARG A 219 -4.88 -15.62 4.31
N ILE A 220 -4.35 -15.19 3.17
CA ILE A 220 -4.95 -15.49 1.88
C ILE A 220 -4.88 -17.01 1.66
N THR A 221 -5.99 -17.74 1.81
CA THR A 221 -6.00 -19.21 1.61
C THR A 221 -6.79 -19.66 0.38
N ASN A 222 -7.52 -18.74 -0.28
CA ASN A 222 -8.49 -19.08 -1.32
C ASN A 222 -8.14 -18.51 -2.70
N THR A 223 -8.71 -19.11 -3.74
CA THR A 223 -8.47 -18.85 -5.18
C THR A 223 -8.96 -17.49 -5.70
N SER A 224 -9.50 -16.62 -4.85
CA SER A 224 -10.27 -15.42 -5.22
C SER A 224 -9.83 -14.15 -4.46
N SER A 225 -8.60 -14.12 -3.95
CA SER A 225 -8.04 -12.95 -3.25
C SER A 225 -6.90 -12.32 -4.06
N SER A 226 -7.29 -11.65 -5.14
CA SER A 226 -6.39 -10.96 -6.08
C SER A 226 -6.59 -9.45 -6.02
N ASN A 227 -5.64 -8.70 -6.58
CA ASN A 227 -5.71 -7.24 -6.70
C ASN A 227 -5.83 -6.50 -5.36
N ASN A 228 -5.24 -7.02 -4.29
CA ASN A 228 -5.23 -6.33 -2.99
C ASN A 228 -3.95 -5.52 -2.80
N ILE A 229 -4.09 -4.29 -2.30
CA ILE A 229 -2.98 -3.42 -1.89
C ILE A 229 -3.03 -3.32 -0.36
N ALA A 230 -1.96 -3.75 0.31
CA ALA A 230 -1.77 -3.69 1.76
C ALA A 230 -0.44 -3.00 2.06
N ILE A 231 -0.48 -1.79 2.60
CA ILE A 231 0.71 -1.00 2.93
C ILE A 231 0.65 -0.62 4.41
N GLY A 232 1.65 -1.02 5.19
CA GLY A 232 1.70 -0.88 6.64
C GLY A 232 1.72 -2.25 7.33
N GLN A 233 2.38 -2.33 8.48
CA GLN A 233 2.41 -3.59 9.24
C GLN A 233 0.98 -4.06 9.53
N ASP A 234 0.75 -5.36 9.32
CA ASP A 234 -0.52 -6.07 9.56
C ASP A 234 -1.72 -5.54 8.72
N ALA A 235 -1.50 -4.71 7.69
CA ALA A 235 -2.56 -4.29 6.78
C ALA A 235 -3.15 -5.51 6.04
N LEU A 236 -4.49 -5.64 6.06
CA LEU A 236 -5.24 -6.80 5.54
C LEU A 236 -4.73 -8.17 6.02
N ALA A 237 -4.07 -8.26 7.19
CA ALA A 237 -3.42 -9.49 7.65
C ALA A 237 -4.37 -10.71 7.71
N PHE A 238 -5.63 -10.51 8.12
CA PHE A 238 -6.64 -11.56 8.26
C PHE A 238 -7.62 -11.62 7.08
N LEU A 239 -7.26 -11.07 5.91
CA LEU A 239 -8.05 -11.23 4.70
C LEU A 239 -8.03 -12.70 4.23
N VAL A 240 -9.12 -13.42 4.48
CA VAL A 240 -9.27 -14.84 4.08
C VAL A 240 -9.77 -14.96 2.63
N SER A 241 -10.83 -14.21 2.30
CA SER A 241 -11.46 -14.17 0.98
C SER A 241 -11.88 -12.74 0.66
N GLY A 242 -11.26 -12.13 -0.35
CA GLY A 242 -11.63 -10.79 -0.80
C GLY A 242 -10.64 -10.24 -1.81
N SER A 243 -11.17 -9.61 -2.85
CA SER A 243 -10.38 -9.01 -3.94
C SER A 243 -10.57 -7.50 -3.99
N ASN A 244 -9.66 -6.83 -4.69
CA ASN A 244 -9.78 -5.39 -5.01
C ASN A 244 -9.81 -4.49 -3.77
N ASN A 245 -9.18 -4.89 -2.66
CA ASN A 245 -9.11 -4.06 -1.46
C ASN A 245 -7.85 -3.19 -1.46
N THR A 246 -7.96 -1.94 -1.03
CA THR A 246 -6.82 -1.06 -0.75
C THR A 246 -6.80 -0.74 0.74
N ALA A 247 -5.71 -1.08 1.42
CA ALA A 247 -5.48 -0.78 2.83
C ALA A 247 -4.11 -0.12 3.02
N ILE A 248 -4.10 1.09 3.57
CA ILE A 248 -2.89 1.87 3.79
C ILE A 248 -2.88 2.36 5.24
N GLY A 249 -1.99 1.82 6.07
CA GLY A 249 -1.83 2.14 7.48
C GLY A 249 -1.58 0.89 8.33
N TYR A 250 -0.97 1.08 9.50
CA TYR A 250 -0.83 0.01 10.50
C TYR A 250 -2.20 -0.59 10.83
N ASN A 251 -2.36 -1.91 10.68
CA ASN A 251 -3.63 -2.62 10.92
C ASN A 251 -4.84 -2.10 10.11
N ALA A 252 -4.64 -1.40 8.99
CA ALA A 252 -5.74 -1.00 8.12
C ALA A 252 -6.43 -2.25 7.53
N GLY A 253 -7.75 -2.34 7.65
CA GLY A 253 -8.52 -3.50 7.17
C GLY A 253 -8.12 -4.83 7.81
N PHE A 254 -7.54 -4.84 9.02
CA PHE A 254 -6.92 -6.03 9.63
C PHE A 254 -7.76 -7.31 9.51
N ASN A 255 -9.03 -7.28 9.94
CA ASN A 255 -10.00 -8.37 9.85
C ASN A 255 -10.97 -8.21 8.65
N ASN A 256 -10.51 -7.70 7.51
CA ASN A 256 -11.39 -7.52 6.36
C ASN A 256 -11.87 -8.87 5.79
N THR A 257 -13.17 -9.00 5.54
CA THR A 257 -13.76 -10.18 4.87
C THR A 257 -14.46 -9.84 3.56
N GLY A 258 -14.50 -8.55 3.20
CA GLY A 258 -15.15 -8.05 1.99
C GLY A 258 -14.18 -7.85 0.81
N SER A 259 -14.77 -7.48 -0.32
CA SER A 259 -14.05 -7.06 -1.54
C SER A 259 -14.33 -5.59 -1.85
N SER A 260 -13.50 -5.00 -2.70
CA SER A 260 -13.70 -3.62 -3.19
C SER A 260 -13.74 -2.57 -2.09
N ASN A 261 -12.98 -2.77 -1.00
CA ASN A 261 -12.90 -1.84 0.11
C ASN A 261 -11.69 -0.91 0.02
N VAL A 262 -11.81 0.28 0.59
CA VAL A 262 -10.72 1.25 0.75
C VAL A 262 -10.59 1.63 2.22
N PHE A 263 -9.46 1.31 2.84
CA PHE A 263 -9.12 1.60 4.24
C PHE A 263 -7.86 2.48 4.29
N ILE A 264 -7.95 3.70 4.80
CA ILE A 264 -6.81 4.63 4.84
C ILE A 264 -6.64 5.20 6.25
N GLY A 265 -5.48 4.92 6.85
CA GLY A 265 -4.99 5.38 8.15
C GLY A 265 -4.85 4.26 9.20
N HIS A 266 -4.24 4.60 10.34
CA HIS A 266 -3.98 3.68 11.45
C HIS A 266 -5.28 3.00 11.92
N GLN A 267 -5.34 1.67 11.85
CA GLN A 267 -6.49 0.85 12.21
C GLN A 267 -7.79 1.20 11.48
N SER A 268 -7.72 1.87 10.31
CA SER A 268 -8.92 2.21 9.54
C SER A 268 -9.64 0.95 9.09
N GLY A 269 -10.95 0.86 9.37
CA GLY A 269 -11.75 -0.33 9.06
C GLY A 269 -11.18 -1.63 9.64
N TYR A 270 -10.58 -1.60 10.84
CA TYR A 270 -9.96 -2.77 11.49
C TYR A 270 -10.81 -4.05 11.45
N ASN A 271 -12.14 -3.91 11.58
CA ASN A 271 -13.11 -5.02 11.48
C ASN A 271 -14.00 -4.92 10.21
N GLY A 272 -13.45 -4.47 9.08
CA GLY A 272 -14.19 -4.21 7.84
C GLY A 272 -14.83 -5.46 7.25
N GLY A 273 -16.05 -5.82 7.66
CA GLY A 273 -16.68 -7.07 7.23
C GLY A 273 -17.42 -7.01 5.88
N GLN A 274 -17.79 -5.82 5.43
CA GLN A 274 -18.64 -5.62 4.24
C GLN A 274 -17.81 -5.27 3.02
N SER A 275 -18.28 -5.65 1.83
CA SER A 275 -17.70 -5.21 0.56
C SER A 275 -18.08 -3.75 0.27
N ASN A 276 -17.43 -3.16 -0.74
CA ASN A 276 -17.78 -1.85 -1.30
C ASN A 276 -17.78 -0.72 -0.27
N SER A 277 -16.91 -0.76 0.73
CA SER A 277 -16.84 0.22 1.80
C SER A 277 -15.63 1.14 1.68
N LEU A 278 -15.81 2.43 1.95
CA LEU A 278 -14.74 3.42 2.15
C LEU A 278 -14.62 3.77 3.63
N PHE A 279 -13.42 3.72 4.18
CA PHE A 279 -13.07 4.22 5.51
C PHE A 279 -11.76 5.02 5.44
N ILE A 280 -11.81 6.26 5.93
CA ILE A 280 -10.62 7.09 6.13
C ILE A 280 -10.62 7.54 7.59
N SER A 281 -9.71 6.97 8.39
CA SER A 281 -9.58 7.24 9.83
C SER A 281 -8.21 6.86 10.36
N ASN A 282 -7.79 7.48 11.46
CA ASN A 282 -6.53 7.12 12.14
C ASN A 282 -6.77 6.37 13.46
N ASN A 283 -7.88 5.65 13.57
CA ASN A 283 -8.23 4.75 14.66
C ASN A 283 -9.25 3.69 14.22
N ASN A 284 -9.43 2.66 15.05
CA ASN A 284 -10.51 1.70 14.93
C ASN A 284 -11.83 2.33 15.40
N THR A 285 -12.69 2.72 14.46
CA THR A 285 -13.98 3.33 14.75
C THR A 285 -15.06 2.91 13.75
N SER A 286 -16.31 2.86 14.21
CA SER A 286 -17.48 2.67 13.36
C SER A 286 -17.90 3.96 12.63
N ASN A 287 -17.38 5.11 13.06
CA ASN A 287 -17.69 6.44 12.51
C ASN A 287 -16.39 7.18 12.12
N PRO A 288 -15.69 6.72 11.07
CA PRO A 288 -14.42 7.29 10.61
C PRO A 288 -14.59 8.74 10.13
N LEU A 289 -13.52 9.50 9.92
CA LEU A 289 -13.64 10.88 9.42
C LEU A 289 -14.41 10.92 8.10
N ILE A 290 -14.15 9.97 7.21
CA ILE A 290 -14.93 9.75 5.99
C ILE A 290 -15.32 8.28 5.93
N ARG A 291 -16.61 8.00 5.74
CA ARG A 291 -17.14 6.67 5.45
C ARG A 291 -17.95 6.72 4.17
N GLY A 292 -17.89 5.68 3.35
CA GLY A 292 -18.81 5.54 2.23
C GLY A 292 -19.19 4.09 1.97
N ASP A 293 -20.22 3.90 1.17
CA ASP A 293 -20.65 2.62 0.63
C ASP A 293 -20.84 2.79 -0.89
N PHE A 294 -19.92 2.20 -1.65
CA PHE A 294 -19.88 2.22 -3.11
C PHE A 294 -21.05 1.44 -3.74
N SER A 295 -21.74 0.54 -3.01
CA SER A 295 -22.94 -0.13 -3.51
C SER A 295 -24.15 0.79 -3.51
N THR A 296 -24.27 1.65 -2.51
CA THR A 296 -25.37 2.63 -2.40
C THR A 296 -25.01 4.01 -2.93
N GLY A 297 -23.73 4.24 -3.26
CA GLY A 297 -23.21 5.57 -3.60
C GLY A 297 -23.21 6.54 -2.41
N SER A 298 -23.37 6.04 -1.18
CA SER A 298 -23.48 6.91 -0.01
C SER A 298 -22.12 7.34 0.52
N LEU A 299 -22.01 8.62 0.90
CA LEU A 299 -20.81 9.20 1.49
C LEU A 299 -21.20 9.98 2.76
N LYS A 300 -20.48 9.72 3.85
CA LYS A 300 -20.63 10.37 5.14
C LYS A 300 -19.31 10.98 5.57
N ILE A 301 -19.32 12.29 5.82
CA ILE A 301 -18.17 13.04 6.32
C ILE A 301 -18.45 13.46 7.77
N ASN A 302 -17.66 12.94 8.71
CA ASN A 302 -17.80 13.16 10.13
C ASN A 302 -16.91 14.32 10.60
N VAL A 303 -17.36 15.54 10.34
CA VAL A 303 -16.68 16.75 10.84
C VAL A 303 -17.04 16.97 12.32
N LYS A 304 -16.06 16.89 13.23
CA LYS A 304 -16.21 17.42 14.59
C LYS A 304 -15.81 18.90 14.58
N PRO A 305 -16.66 19.84 15.02
CA PRO A 305 -16.25 21.24 15.14
C PRO A 305 -15.07 21.35 16.11
N GLN A 306 -13.95 21.90 15.64
CA GLN A 306 -12.80 22.23 16.48
C GLN A 306 -13.20 23.43 17.36
N VAL A 307 -13.23 23.22 18.68
CA VAL A 307 -13.38 24.31 19.65
C VAL A 307 -11.99 24.92 19.83
N GLY A 308 -11.73 26.11 19.27
CA GLY A 308 -10.57 26.90 19.70
C GLY A 308 -9.70 27.62 18.66
N SER A 309 -10.04 27.70 17.37
CA SER A 309 -9.44 28.71 16.48
C SER A 309 -10.26 28.88 15.21
N VAL A 310 -10.94 30.01 15.12
CA VAL A 310 -11.94 30.32 14.10
C VAL A 310 -11.32 31.32 13.12
N THR A 311 -10.79 30.84 11.99
CA THR A 311 -10.49 31.72 10.83
C THR A 311 -10.90 31.17 9.48
N ASN A 312 -11.44 29.95 9.37
CA ASN A 312 -12.26 29.53 8.23
C ASN A 312 -13.13 28.34 8.62
N LEU A 313 -14.43 28.59 8.82
CA LEU A 313 -15.36 27.67 9.46
C LEU A 313 -15.92 26.67 8.44
N GLY A 314 -15.59 25.39 8.60
CA GLY A 314 -16.18 24.32 7.79
C GLY A 314 -17.71 24.25 7.94
N SER A 315 -18.40 24.05 6.82
CA SER A 315 -19.86 23.86 6.74
C SER A 315 -20.21 22.38 6.63
N LEU A 316 -21.37 21.96 7.14
CA LEU A 316 -21.93 20.61 6.96
C LEU A 316 -23.16 20.68 6.04
N ALA A 317 -23.14 19.93 4.94
CA ALA A 317 -24.24 19.85 3.99
C ALA A 317 -24.88 18.44 4.04
N ILE A 318 -26.20 18.37 4.04
CA ILE A 318 -27.00 17.12 4.10
C ILE A 318 -28.03 17.13 2.95
N GLY A 319 -27.88 16.25 1.97
CA GLY A 319 -28.66 16.27 0.71
C GLY A 319 -27.91 15.60 -0.46
N ASP A 320 -28.62 15.38 -1.58
CA ASP A 320 -28.02 15.00 -2.87
C ASP A 320 -27.50 16.24 -3.61
N PHE A 321 -26.35 16.72 -3.16
CA PHE A 321 -25.65 17.85 -3.80
C PHE A 321 -24.81 17.41 -5.01
N ASP A 322 -25.20 16.32 -5.67
CA ASP A 322 -24.66 15.90 -6.95
C ASP A 322 -25.10 16.88 -8.05
N ALA A 323 -24.12 17.44 -8.75
CA ALA A 323 -24.32 18.42 -9.80
C ALA A 323 -25.06 17.87 -11.05
N SER A 324 -25.28 16.55 -11.12
CA SER A 324 -25.92 15.89 -12.27
C SER A 324 -27.44 15.70 -12.17
N THR A 325 -28.06 15.89 -10.99
CA THR A 325 -29.51 15.66 -10.75
C THR A 325 -30.25 16.84 -10.10
N SER A 326 -29.55 17.86 -9.59
CA SER A 326 -30.18 19.05 -8.98
C SER A 326 -29.41 20.36 -9.23
N PRO A 327 -30.11 21.51 -9.39
CA PRO A 327 -29.48 22.79 -9.68
C PRO A 327 -28.57 23.26 -8.55
N GLN A 328 -27.37 23.71 -8.91
CA GLN A 328 -26.33 24.22 -8.00
C GLN A 328 -26.90 25.24 -7.00
N MET A 329 -26.89 24.88 -5.72
CA MET A 329 -27.05 25.84 -4.63
C MET A 329 -25.66 26.26 -4.19
N ALA A 330 -25.20 27.43 -4.63
CA ALA A 330 -23.98 28.04 -4.10
C ALA A 330 -24.10 28.13 -2.57
N THR A 331 -23.08 27.68 -1.84
CA THR A 331 -23.04 27.65 -0.38
C THR A 331 -23.22 29.08 0.15
N PRO A 332 -24.37 29.46 0.75
CA PRO A 332 -24.56 30.85 1.15
C PRO A 332 -23.62 31.19 2.30
N VAL A 333 -22.91 32.32 2.18
CA VAL A 333 -21.95 32.77 3.20
C VAL A 333 -22.72 33.07 4.51
N GLY A 334 -22.23 32.54 5.63
CA GLY A 334 -22.86 32.71 6.96
C GLY A 334 -23.64 31.49 7.47
N TYR A 335 -23.86 30.48 6.63
CA TYR A 335 -24.55 29.24 7.01
C TYR A 335 -23.56 28.12 7.29
N ARG A 336 -23.74 27.42 8.42
CA ARG A 336 -22.89 26.27 8.79
C ARG A 336 -23.56 24.91 8.60
N LEU A 337 -24.88 24.90 8.39
CA LEU A 337 -25.69 23.72 8.12
C LEU A 337 -26.57 24.01 6.91
N ILE A 338 -26.52 23.11 5.92
CA ILE A 338 -27.26 23.23 4.66
C ILE A 338 -28.00 21.92 4.46
N VAL A 339 -29.31 21.99 4.20
CA VAL A 339 -30.14 20.81 4.04
C VAL A 339 -30.99 20.94 2.77
N GLN A 340 -30.81 20.04 1.82
CA GLN A 340 -31.61 19.95 0.59
C GLN A 340 -32.90 19.18 0.87
N ASP A 341 -33.96 19.47 0.11
CA ASP A 341 -35.32 18.91 0.28
C ASP A 341 -35.98 19.22 1.62
N GLY A 342 -35.43 20.21 2.32
CA GLY A 342 -35.96 20.74 3.56
C GLY A 342 -35.62 19.88 4.77
N ILE A 343 -36.11 20.36 5.92
CA ILE A 343 -35.94 19.68 7.19
C ILE A 343 -37.33 19.21 7.60
N LEU A 344 -37.63 17.93 7.38
CA LEU A 344 -38.80 17.32 7.99
C LEU A 344 -38.52 17.14 9.49
N THR A 345 -39.24 17.88 10.32
CA THR A 345 -39.09 17.84 11.78
C THR A 345 -40.43 17.99 12.48
N GLU A 346 -40.62 17.29 13.59
CA GLU A 346 -41.81 17.42 14.44
C GLU A 346 -41.85 18.76 15.18
N LYS A 347 -40.68 19.37 15.42
CA LYS A 347 -40.56 20.64 16.13
C LYS A 347 -39.24 21.32 15.79
N LEU A 348 -39.33 22.54 15.27
CA LEU A 348 -38.17 23.41 15.04
C LEU A 348 -38.08 24.46 16.16
N LYS A 349 -37.07 24.35 17.03
CA LYS A 349 -36.73 25.40 18.02
C LYS A 349 -35.43 26.08 17.61
N VAL A 350 -35.52 27.36 17.25
CA VAL A 350 -34.35 28.20 16.94
C VAL A 350 -34.20 29.22 18.07
N SER A 351 -32.99 29.42 18.57
CA SER A 351 -32.70 30.40 19.62
C SER A 351 -31.31 30.98 19.41
N LEU A 352 -31.17 32.28 19.67
CA LEU A 352 -29.85 32.92 19.63
C LEU A 352 -29.06 32.56 20.88
N ARG A 353 -27.73 32.51 20.74
CA ARG A 353 -26.81 32.14 21.83
C ARG A 353 -26.77 33.17 22.97
N THR A 354 -27.27 34.38 22.74
CA THR A 354 -27.24 35.51 23.69
C THR A 354 -28.66 36.06 23.88
N ASP A 355 -29.01 36.40 25.13
CA ASP A 355 -30.34 36.88 25.53
C ASP A 355 -30.67 38.31 25.07
N ALA A 356 -29.87 38.88 24.16
CA ALA A 356 -29.98 40.27 23.74
C ALA A 356 -31.21 40.57 22.86
N MET A 357 -32.02 39.56 22.52
CA MET A 357 -33.30 39.80 21.86
C MET A 357 -34.36 40.11 22.92
N ASN A 358 -34.47 41.39 23.28
CA ASN A 358 -35.64 41.92 23.96
C ASN A 358 -36.85 41.62 23.07
N TRP A 359 -37.75 40.72 23.49
CA TRP A 359 -38.96 40.41 22.71
C TRP A 359 -39.88 41.64 22.69
N ALA A 360 -40.87 41.62 21.81
CA ALA A 360 -41.49 42.85 21.32
C ALA A 360 -42.30 43.66 22.34
N ASP A 361 -42.51 43.13 23.55
CA ASP A 361 -43.29 43.68 24.65
C ASP A 361 -42.98 45.17 24.98
N TYR A 362 -41.81 45.68 24.58
CA TYR A 362 -41.48 47.11 24.69
C TYR A 362 -42.42 48.02 23.90
N VAL A 363 -43.18 47.50 22.94
CA VAL A 363 -44.20 48.24 22.19
C VAL A 363 -45.29 48.78 23.12
N PHE A 364 -45.55 48.08 24.23
CA PHE A 364 -46.51 48.52 25.24
C PHE A 364 -45.96 49.50 26.27
N ASP A 365 -44.67 49.86 26.18
CA ASP A 365 -44.11 50.89 27.06
C ASP A 365 -44.74 52.26 26.72
N PRO A 366 -45.13 53.08 27.71
CA PRO A 366 -45.74 54.40 27.45
C PRO A 366 -44.87 55.37 26.67
N SER A 367 -43.55 55.16 26.65
CA SER A 367 -42.60 55.95 25.87
C SER A 367 -42.46 55.48 24.42
N TYR A 368 -43.03 54.33 24.08
CA TYR A 368 -43.03 53.79 22.73
C TYR A 368 -43.89 54.66 21.79
N LYS A 369 -43.28 55.10 20.69
CA LYS A 369 -43.93 55.96 19.70
C LYS A 369 -44.57 55.11 18.62
N LEU A 370 -45.85 54.80 18.82
CA LEU A 370 -46.65 54.10 17.82
C LEU A 370 -46.85 54.99 16.57
N MET A 371 -46.51 54.46 15.40
CA MET A 371 -46.67 55.18 14.13
C MET A 371 -48.15 55.38 13.81
N PRO A 372 -48.63 56.60 13.51
CA PRO A 372 -50.04 56.82 13.15
C PRO A 372 -50.45 56.02 11.92
N LEU A 373 -51.70 55.55 11.88
CA LEU A 373 -52.19 54.68 10.80
C LEU A 373 -52.12 55.37 9.43
N GLU A 374 -52.27 56.69 9.36
CA GLU A 374 -52.12 57.45 8.13
C GLU A 374 -50.68 57.40 7.59
N GLU A 375 -49.69 57.38 8.49
CA GLU A 375 -48.28 57.23 8.12
C GLU A 375 -47.93 55.79 7.75
N VAL A 376 -48.51 54.80 8.45
CA VAL A 376 -48.40 53.38 8.07
C VAL A 376 -49.03 53.15 6.70
N GLU A 377 -50.19 53.76 6.40
CA GLU A 377 -50.86 53.66 5.10
C GLU A 377 -50.00 54.28 3.99
N LYS A 378 -49.42 55.45 4.25
CA LYS A 378 -48.50 56.09 3.31
C LYS A 378 -47.25 55.23 3.07
N PHE A 379 -46.66 54.68 4.12
CA PHE A 379 -45.49 53.81 4.03
C PHE A 379 -45.79 52.54 3.24
N THR A 380 -46.90 51.86 3.53
CA THR A 380 -47.28 50.61 2.85
C THR A 380 -47.69 50.84 1.39
N LYS A 381 -48.37 51.95 1.06
CA LYS A 381 -48.66 52.32 -0.33
C LYS A 381 -47.38 52.50 -1.15
N MET A 382 -46.34 53.09 -0.54
CA MET A 382 -45.06 53.39 -1.17
C MET A 382 -44.10 52.19 -1.22
N ASN A 383 -43.91 51.48 -0.11
CA ASN A 383 -42.89 50.43 0.04
C ASN A 383 -43.42 49.00 -0.10
N LYS A 384 -44.75 48.81 -0.14
CA LYS A 384 -45.42 47.49 -0.30
C LYS A 384 -45.11 46.46 0.79
N HIS A 385 -44.51 46.87 1.91
CA HIS A 385 -44.35 46.06 3.12
C HIS A 385 -44.58 46.92 4.36
N LEU A 386 -44.72 46.29 5.53
CA LEU A 386 -44.86 46.99 6.80
C LEU A 386 -43.54 47.64 7.22
N PRO A 387 -43.58 48.78 7.94
CA PRO A 387 -42.38 49.38 8.53
C PRO A 387 -41.58 48.35 9.33
N ASN A 388 -40.26 48.44 9.28
CA ASN A 388 -39.31 47.52 9.94
C ASN A 388 -39.35 46.05 9.48
N VAL A 389 -40.39 45.56 8.81
CA VAL A 389 -40.43 44.21 8.23
C VAL A 389 -39.64 44.23 6.91
N PRO A 390 -38.69 43.31 6.69
CA PRO A 390 -37.94 43.29 5.45
C PRO A 390 -38.89 43.02 4.27
N SER A 391 -38.60 43.66 3.15
CA SER A 391 -39.30 43.41 1.91
C SER A 391 -39.13 41.96 1.45
N ALA A 392 -40.03 41.50 0.57
CA ALA A 392 -39.88 40.17 -0.04
C ALA A 392 -38.52 40.05 -0.75
N ASP A 393 -38.06 41.12 -1.40
CA ASP A 393 -36.78 41.16 -2.09
C ASP A 393 -35.58 41.04 -1.14
N GLU A 394 -35.67 41.58 0.08
CA GLU A 394 -34.63 41.43 1.11
C GLU A 394 -34.60 40.02 1.70
N ILE A 395 -35.78 39.44 1.98
CA ILE A 395 -35.90 38.06 2.48
C ILE A 395 -35.33 37.05 1.47
N THR A 396 -35.62 37.24 0.19
CA THR A 396 -35.10 36.38 -0.88
C THR A 396 -33.57 36.47 -0.98
N LYS A 397 -32.97 37.62 -0.66
CA LYS A 397 -31.52 37.83 -0.77
C LYS A 397 -30.74 37.38 0.47
N GLU A 398 -31.24 37.67 1.67
CA GLU A 398 -30.50 37.46 2.93
C GLU A 398 -30.93 36.21 3.69
N GLY A 399 -32.03 35.58 3.27
CA GLY A 399 -32.66 34.47 4.00
C GLY A 399 -33.40 34.94 5.24
N ILE A 400 -34.16 34.02 5.84
CA ILE A 400 -34.94 34.31 7.06
C ILE A 400 -34.14 33.89 8.29
N ASP A 401 -33.71 34.86 9.08
CA ASP A 401 -33.41 34.59 10.49
C ASP A 401 -34.76 34.40 11.21
N VAL A 402 -35.10 33.14 11.43
CA VAL A 402 -36.39 32.73 12.01
C VAL A 402 -36.63 33.40 13.36
N ALA A 403 -35.59 33.64 14.17
CA ALA A 403 -35.76 34.28 15.47
C ALA A 403 -36.03 35.79 15.31
N LYS A 404 -35.21 36.48 14.51
CA LYS A 404 -35.37 37.93 14.28
C LYS A 404 -36.72 38.25 13.65
N VAL A 405 -37.13 37.50 12.62
CA VAL A 405 -38.41 37.70 11.95
C VAL A 405 -39.60 37.36 12.86
N SER A 406 -39.50 36.31 13.67
CA SER A 406 -40.57 36.00 14.64
C SER A 406 -40.76 37.12 15.68
N LYS A 407 -39.66 37.73 16.16
CA LYS A 407 -39.75 38.90 17.04
C LYS A 407 -40.41 40.08 16.34
N MET A 408 -39.98 40.38 15.12
CA MET A 408 -40.53 41.51 14.36
C MET A 408 -42.02 41.33 14.06
N PHE A 409 -42.46 40.11 13.79
CA PHE A 409 -43.88 39.82 13.67
C PHE A 409 -44.62 40.00 14.99
N MET A 410 -44.04 39.61 16.13
CA MET A 410 -44.66 39.89 17.42
C MET A 410 -44.80 41.40 17.66
N GLU A 411 -43.77 42.18 17.32
CA GLU A 411 -43.82 43.65 17.40
C GLU A 411 -44.98 44.23 16.60
N LYS A 412 -45.17 43.73 15.37
CA LYS A 412 -46.27 44.21 14.52
C LYS A 412 -47.64 43.75 15.01
N ILE A 413 -47.73 42.58 15.62
CA ILE A 413 -48.97 42.12 16.24
C ILE A 413 -49.32 43.00 17.45
N GLU A 414 -48.35 43.41 18.24
CA GLU A 414 -48.56 44.25 19.42
C GLU A 414 -48.89 45.70 19.04
N GLU A 415 -48.20 46.28 18.06
CA GLU A 415 -48.51 47.59 17.49
C GLU A 415 -49.95 47.61 16.94
N LEU A 416 -50.32 46.56 16.19
CA LEU A 416 -51.68 46.39 15.68
C LEU A 416 -52.70 46.30 16.83
N THR A 417 -52.36 45.59 17.91
CA THR A 417 -53.22 45.47 19.08
C THR A 417 -53.45 46.82 19.76
N LEU A 418 -52.42 47.67 19.86
CA LEU A 418 -52.57 49.03 20.40
C LEU A 418 -53.49 49.90 19.54
N HIS A 419 -53.33 49.87 18.21
CA HIS A 419 -54.24 50.59 17.31
C HIS A 419 -55.69 50.12 17.46
N ILE A 420 -55.91 48.81 17.63
CA ILE A 420 -57.26 48.25 17.84
C ILE A 420 -57.82 48.70 19.20
N ILE A 421 -57.02 48.74 20.27
CA ILE A 421 -57.47 49.23 21.58
C ILE A 421 -57.86 50.71 21.51
N GLU A 422 -57.07 51.54 20.82
CA GLU A 422 -57.35 52.95 20.62
C GLU A 422 -58.64 53.15 19.80
N LEU A 423 -58.81 52.41 18.71
CA LEU A 423 -60.03 52.38 17.92
C LEU A 423 -61.25 51.98 18.76
N ASN A 424 -61.14 50.96 19.60
CA ASN A 424 -62.24 50.51 20.45
C ASN A 424 -62.60 51.53 21.54
N LYS A 425 -61.61 52.21 22.13
CA LYS A 425 -61.87 53.34 23.04
C LYS A 425 -62.65 54.44 22.33
N ARG A 426 -62.25 54.78 21.10
CA ARG A 426 -62.92 55.79 20.30
C ARG A 426 -64.35 55.38 19.90
N ILE A 427 -64.58 54.11 19.62
CA ILE A 427 -65.92 53.57 19.35
C ILE A 427 -66.80 53.63 20.61
N LYS A 428 -66.30 53.24 21.78
CA LYS A 428 -67.07 53.32 23.04
C LYS A 428 -67.39 54.76 23.44
N GLU A 429 -66.48 55.69 23.19
CA GLU A 429 -66.75 57.12 23.36
C GLU A 429 -67.82 57.64 22.39
N LEU A 430 -67.94 57.04 21.20
CA LEU A 430 -69.00 57.34 20.23
C LEU A 430 -70.32 56.66 20.59
N GLU A 431 -70.30 55.49 21.23
CA GLU A 431 -71.50 54.76 21.69
C GLU A 431 -72.08 55.31 23.00
N ASN A 432 -71.26 55.71 23.97
CA ASN A 432 -71.71 56.38 25.21
C ASN A 432 -72.15 57.83 24.99
N LYS A 433 -71.94 58.36 23.78
CA LYS A 433 -72.50 59.64 23.31
C LYS A 433 -73.88 59.48 22.63
N LYS A 434 -74.44 58.26 22.58
CA LYS A 434 -75.86 57.98 22.31
C LYS A 434 -76.60 57.75 23.62
#